data_AF-A0A9N6WXT9-F1
#
_entry.id   AF-A0A9N6WXT9-F1
#
_cell.length_a   1.000
_cell.length_b   1.000
_cell.length_c   1.000
_cell.angle_alpha   90.00
_cell.angle_beta   90.00
_cell.angle_gamma   90.00
#
_symmetry.space_group_name_H-M   'P 1'
#
loop_
_entity.id
_entity.type
_entity.pdbx_description
1 polymer ?
#
loop_
_entity_poly.entity_id
_entity_poly.type
_entity_poly.pdbx_seq_one_letter_code
_entity_poly.pdbx_strand_id
1 'polypeptide(L)'
;MTRHARNSTAGSVYTYHERKRDAKASGYGSHSARFSKDSVKGFDCCSLSLQPCRNPVVSLDGHLFDKEAILEYYLAKKKEISRNLKNFEKQKKRDENEINELKEAAHRSKVEKFVATERGENLPSDQASTSSLSNMSGQKAKELPSFWVPTMTPDAKKVILPKPDTAIYCPVSGKVLKIKDLIDVKFTLAPVEEKGKSLISREVRYLCAVTRDALSNSVPCVVLKTSDIGQGTVEEVRRRDLKQELDEREIASGDEERGIQTKYAKKSRTDYGRNIDADDPVEDDAELMAELQRIRAERAAESAKTEIEQQQEVERNRIENILCGNPLLNYTNKATKTDLRVKRRWDHDVVFKNCSRTESDKKTPQFINDCLRSEFHKKFMEKYIA
;
A
#
# COMPACT_ATOMS: atom_id res chain seq x y z
N MET A 1 -3.07 38.68 -71.31
CA MET A 1 -1.89 37.80 -71.40
C MET A 1 -1.34 37.56 -70.01
N THR A 2 -1.65 36.41 -69.41
CA THR A 2 -0.78 35.75 -68.43
C THR A 2 -0.92 34.28 -68.75
N ARG A 3 0.05 33.78 -69.51
CA ARG A 3 0.16 32.39 -69.94
C ARG A 3 0.20 31.53 -68.68
N HIS A 4 -0.86 30.79 -68.38
CA HIS A 4 -0.77 29.65 -67.49
C HIS A 4 0.24 28.69 -68.11
N ALA A 5 1.44 28.63 -67.52
CA ALA A 5 2.46 27.69 -67.93
C ALA A 5 1.83 26.28 -67.87
N ARG A 6 1.67 25.66 -69.04
CA ARG A 6 1.22 24.26 -69.19
C ARG A 6 2.33 23.25 -68.80
N ASN A 7 3.37 23.72 -68.10
CA ASN A 7 4.38 22.87 -67.48
C ASN A 7 3.95 22.59 -66.05
N SER A 8 3.32 21.43 -65.88
CA SER A 8 2.96 20.83 -64.60
C SER A 8 4.18 20.30 -63.83
N THR A 9 5.32 21.00 -63.87
CA THR A 9 6.58 20.60 -63.21
C THR A 9 6.73 21.14 -61.78
N ALA A 10 5.80 21.97 -61.33
CA ALA A 10 5.71 22.43 -59.93
C ALA A 10 4.49 21.85 -59.18
N GLY A 11 3.73 20.94 -59.82
CA GLY A 11 2.66 20.19 -59.15
C GLY A 11 3.26 19.09 -58.29
N SER A 12 2.76 18.91 -57.06
CA SER A 12 3.14 17.75 -56.24
C SER A 12 2.88 16.47 -57.02
N VAL A 13 3.89 15.58 -57.13
CA VAL A 13 3.83 14.29 -57.83
C VAL A 13 2.57 13.50 -57.46
N TYR A 14 2.15 13.59 -56.21
CA TYR A 14 0.91 13.00 -55.73
C TYR A 14 -0.26 13.98 -55.78
N THR A 15 -1.35 13.55 -56.42
CA THR A 15 -2.65 14.20 -56.30
C THR A 15 -3.14 14.18 -54.86
N TYR A 16 -4.08 15.07 -54.52
CA TYR A 16 -4.68 15.09 -53.19
C TYR A 16 -5.33 13.75 -52.80
N HIS A 17 -5.96 13.06 -53.77
CA HIS A 17 -6.59 11.76 -53.55
C HIS A 17 -5.56 10.65 -53.31
N GLU A 18 -4.43 10.65 -54.03
CA GLU A 18 -3.34 9.70 -53.80
C GLU A 18 -2.70 9.93 -52.44
N ARG A 19 -2.40 11.18 -52.06
CA ARG A 19 -1.91 11.49 -50.70
C ARG A 19 -2.87 11.01 -49.62
N LYS A 20 -4.18 11.17 -49.82
CA LYS A 20 -5.19 10.70 -48.87
C LYS A 20 -5.26 9.17 -48.80
N ARG A 21 -5.09 8.48 -49.94
CA ARG A 21 -5.04 7.01 -50.01
C ARG A 21 -3.78 6.46 -49.38
N ASP A 22 -2.62 7.01 -49.72
CA ASP A 22 -1.32 6.60 -49.19
C ASP A 22 -1.20 6.89 -47.71
N ALA A 23 -1.69 8.03 -47.23
CA ALA A 23 -1.75 8.30 -45.81
C ALA A 23 -2.68 7.28 -45.10
N LYS A 24 -3.83 6.93 -45.70
CA LYS A 24 -4.76 5.94 -45.12
C LYS A 24 -4.14 4.55 -45.07
N ALA A 25 -3.38 4.15 -46.09
CA ALA A 25 -2.72 2.85 -46.17
C ALA A 25 -1.47 2.77 -45.29
N SER A 26 -0.67 3.84 -45.28
CA SER A 26 0.58 3.94 -44.52
C SER A 26 0.33 4.25 -43.04
N GLY A 27 -0.87 4.74 -42.67
CA GLY A 27 -1.20 5.15 -41.31
C GLY A 27 -0.42 6.37 -40.81
N TYR A 28 0.29 7.07 -41.70
CA TYR A 28 1.18 8.18 -41.38
C TYR A 28 0.59 9.50 -41.89
N GLY A 29 0.48 10.49 -41.00
CA GLY A 29 -0.04 11.82 -41.29
C GLY A 29 -1.37 12.14 -40.57
N SER A 30 -1.83 13.38 -40.73
CA SER A 30 -3.07 13.88 -40.10
C SER A 30 -4.30 13.50 -40.93
N HIS A 31 -5.15 12.63 -40.39
CA HIS A 31 -6.40 12.23 -41.04
C HIS A 31 -7.60 12.96 -40.45
N SER A 32 -8.39 13.63 -41.31
CA SER A 32 -9.72 14.14 -40.96
C SER A 32 -10.79 13.36 -41.70
N ALA A 33 -11.73 12.79 -40.95
CA ALA A 33 -12.90 12.08 -41.46
C ALA A 33 -14.16 12.60 -40.75
N ARG A 34 -15.25 12.71 -41.50
CA ARG A 34 -16.58 12.93 -40.91
C ARG A 34 -17.16 11.58 -40.55
N PHE A 35 -17.48 11.40 -39.27
CA PHE A 35 -18.08 10.18 -38.76
C PHE A 35 -19.61 10.28 -38.82
N SER A 36 -20.28 9.18 -39.17
CA SER A 36 -21.74 9.11 -39.11
C SER A 36 -22.21 8.93 -37.67
N LYS A 37 -23.52 9.05 -37.45
CA LYS A 37 -24.17 8.79 -36.16
C LYS A 37 -23.78 7.42 -35.59
N ASP A 38 -23.54 6.43 -36.45
CA ASP A 38 -23.20 5.05 -36.06
C ASP A 38 -21.82 4.93 -35.39
N SER A 39 -20.96 5.93 -35.57
CA SER A 39 -19.65 5.97 -34.91
C SER A 39 -19.74 6.47 -33.45
N VAL A 40 -20.89 7.02 -33.05
CA VAL A 40 -21.13 7.52 -31.70
C VAL A 40 -21.85 6.44 -30.90
N LYS A 41 -21.24 6.02 -29.79
CA LYS A 41 -21.84 5.05 -28.86
C LYS A 41 -23.20 5.57 -28.35
N GLY A 42 -24.23 4.71 -28.36
CA GLY A 42 -25.51 5.03 -27.72
C GLY A 42 -25.38 5.30 -26.21
N PHE A 43 -26.26 6.12 -25.67
CA PHE A 43 -26.24 6.55 -24.26
C PHE A 43 -26.29 5.36 -23.29
N ASP A 44 -27.17 4.42 -23.57
CA ASP A 44 -27.44 3.22 -22.79
C ASP A 44 -26.60 2.02 -23.23
N CYS A 45 -25.63 2.20 -24.14
CA CYS A 45 -24.79 1.12 -24.61
C CYS A 45 -23.53 0.94 -23.75
N CYS A 46 -23.17 -0.32 -23.54
CA CYS A 46 -21.96 -0.73 -22.84
C CYS A 46 -20.72 -0.28 -23.62
N SER A 47 -19.70 0.21 -22.91
CA SER A 47 -18.45 0.65 -23.56
C SER A 47 -17.54 -0.53 -23.99
N LEU A 48 -17.88 -1.76 -23.63
CA LEU A 48 -17.17 -2.98 -24.06
C LEU A 48 -17.89 -3.70 -25.20
N SER A 49 -19.18 -4.04 -25.01
CA SER A 49 -19.95 -4.79 -26.01
C SER A 49 -20.59 -3.90 -27.08
N LEU A 50 -20.66 -2.58 -26.86
CA LEU A 50 -21.38 -1.61 -27.70
C LEU A 50 -22.88 -1.92 -27.89
N GLN A 51 -23.42 -2.87 -27.13
CA GLN A 51 -24.82 -3.24 -27.11
C GLN A 51 -25.56 -2.51 -25.99
N PRO A 52 -26.89 -2.33 -26.11
CA PRO A 52 -27.72 -1.77 -25.05
C PRO A 52 -27.57 -2.55 -23.75
N CYS A 53 -27.32 -1.85 -22.65
CA CYS A 53 -27.07 -2.49 -21.37
C CYS A 53 -28.33 -3.13 -20.80
N ARG A 54 -28.20 -4.38 -20.33
CA ARG A 54 -29.26 -5.08 -19.59
C ARG A 54 -29.16 -4.81 -18.10
N ASN A 55 -27.95 -4.96 -17.55
CA ASN A 55 -27.61 -4.70 -16.16
C ASN A 55 -26.53 -3.62 -16.13
N PRO A 56 -26.92 -2.34 -16.27
CA PRO A 56 -25.98 -1.24 -16.41
C PRO A 56 -25.24 -0.97 -15.09
N VAL A 57 -23.92 -0.89 -15.18
CA VAL A 57 -23.03 -0.47 -14.10
C VAL A 57 -22.12 0.65 -14.59
N VAL A 58 -21.86 1.61 -13.73
CA VAL A 58 -21.05 2.79 -14.06
C VAL A 58 -19.79 2.80 -13.21
N SER A 59 -18.65 3.02 -13.88
CA SER A 59 -17.38 3.31 -13.19
C SER A 59 -17.39 4.73 -12.63
N LEU A 60 -16.57 5.01 -11.61
CA LEU A 60 -16.40 6.36 -11.04
C LEU A 60 -16.07 7.44 -12.10
N ASP A 61 -15.45 7.06 -13.21
CA ASP A 61 -15.14 7.95 -14.33
C ASP A 61 -16.36 8.28 -15.23
N GLY A 62 -17.53 7.68 -14.98
CA GLY A 62 -18.75 7.90 -15.75
C GLY A 62 -18.92 6.99 -16.96
N HIS A 63 -18.09 5.95 -17.11
CA HIS A 63 -18.23 4.98 -18.19
C HIS A 63 -19.27 3.91 -17.86
N LEU A 64 -20.25 3.75 -18.74
CA LEU A 64 -21.29 2.72 -18.67
C LEU A 64 -20.78 1.38 -19.21
N PHE A 65 -21.02 0.32 -18.46
CA PHE A 65 -20.74 -1.06 -18.81
C PHE A 65 -21.93 -1.96 -18.48
N ASP A 66 -22.02 -3.09 -19.15
CA ASP A 66 -22.82 -4.21 -18.66
C ASP A 66 -22.07 -4.94 -17.55
N LYS A 67 -22.79 -5.29 -16.49
CA LYS A 67 -22.25 -6.02 -15.34
C LYS A 67 -21.56 -7.32 -15.75
N GLU A 68 -22.15 -8.07 -16.68
CA GLU A 68 -21.58 -9.32 -17.20
C GLU A 68 -20.27 -9.06 -17.94
N ALA A 69 -20.29 -8.15 -18.93
CA ALA A 69 -19.13 -7.85 -19.76
C ALA A 69 -17.94 -7.31 -18.95
N ILE A 70 -18.18 -6.44 -17.96
CA ILE A 70 -17.10 -5.88 -17.14
C ILE A 70 -16.50 -6.91 -16.18
N LEU A 71 -17.33 -7.83 -15.65
CA LEU A 71 -16.85 -8.91 -14.79
C LEU A 71 -16.06 -9.95 -15.59
N GLU A 72 -16.51 -10.29 -16.79
CA GLU A 72 -15.75 -11.15 -17.71
C GLU A 72 -14.38 -10.56 -18.04
N TYR A 73 -14.35 -9.27 -18.39
CA TYR A 73 -13.10 -8.54 -18.61
C TYR A 73 -12.19 -8.60 -17.37
N TYR A 74 -12.75 -8.35 -16.18
CA TYR A 74 -12.01 -8.39 -14.93
C TYR A 74 -11.41 -9.78 -14.63
N LEU A 75 -12.19 -10.85 -14.84
CA LEU A 75 -11.73 -12.22 -14.68
C LEU A 75 -10.65 -12.59 -15.70
N ALA A 76 -10.81 -12.17 -16.96
CA ALA A 76 -9.80 -12.39 -17.99
C ALA A 76 -8.48 -11.69 -17.63
N LYS A 77 -8.54 -10.43 -17.16
CA LYS A 77 -7.35 -9.69 -16.72
C LYS A 77 -6.72 -10.29 -15.47
N LYS A 78 -7.51 -10.75 -14.50
CA LYS A 78 -6.99 -11.44 -13.32
C LYS A 78 -6.26 -12.74 -13.69
N LYS A 79 -6.78 -13.50 -14.66
CA LYS A 79 -6.12 -14.71 -15.20
C LYS A 79 -4.80 -14.36 -15.91
N GLU A 80 -4.79 -13.28 -16.69
CA GLU A 80 -3.59 -12.78 -17.39
C GLU A 80 -2.51 -12.35 -16.39
N ILE A 81 -2.87 -11.55 -15.39
CA ILE A 81 -1.96 -11.12 -14.31
C ILE A 81 -1.41 -12.33 -13.55
N SER A 82 -2.26 -13.31 -13.20
CA SER A 82 -1.80 -14.55 -12.54
C SER A 82 -0.83 -15.35 -13.40
N ARG A 83 -1.06 -15.43 -14.72
CA ARG A 83 -0.11 -16.09 -15.66
C ARG A 83 1.21 -15.34 -15.71
N ASN A 84 1.18 -14.01 -15.79
CA ASN A 84 2.38 -13.19 -15.85
C ASN A 84 3.18 -13.24 -14.54
N LEU A 85 2.51 -13.24 -13.38
CA LEU A 85 3.13 -13.44 -12.07
C LEU A 85 3.83 -14.80 -11.98
N LYS A 86 3.17 -15.89 -12.39
CA LYS A 86 3.79 -17.23 -12.42
C LYS A 86 5.01 -17.29 -13.33
N ASN A 87 4.97 -16.61 -14.47
CA ASN A 87 6.11 -16.55 -15.38
C ASN A 87 7.28 -15.76 -14.76
N PHE A 88 6.98 -14.65 -14.08
CA PHE A 88 7.97 -13.85 -13.35
C PHE A 88 8.58 -14.63 -12.17
N GLU A 89 7.79 -15.35 -11.39
CA GLU A 89 8.27 -16.21 -10.30
C GLU A 89 9.17 -17.34 -10.81
N LYS A 90 8.80 -17.97 -11.94
CA LYS A 90 9.64 -18.99 -12.60
C LYS A 90 10.96 -18.42 -13.06
N GLN A 91 10.96 -17.20 -13.61
CA GLN A 91 12.18 -16.51 -14.00
C GLN A 91 13.06 -16.21 -12.78
N LYS A 92 12.47 -15.61 -11.74
CA LYS A 92 13.19 -15.31 -10.50
C LYS A 92 13.83 -16.56 -9.88
N LYS A 93 13.12 -17.69 -9.84
CA LYS A 93 13.66 -18.96 -9.33
C LYS A 93 14.80 -19.51 -10.19
N ARG A 94 14.73 -19.37 -11.52
CA ARG A 94 15.83 -19.76 -12.42
C ARG A 94 17.05 -18.88 -12.19
N ASP A 95 16.86 -17.57 -12.11
CA ASP A 95 17.95 -16.62 -11.88
C ASP A 95 18.60 -16.84 -10.50
N GLU A 96 17.81 -17.12 -9.45
CA GLU A 96 18.32 -17.49 -8.12
C GLU A 96 19.13 -18.80 -8.14
N ASN A 97 18.66 -19.82 -8.85
CA ASN A 97 19.39 -21.08 -9.02
C ASN A 97 20.71 -20.88 -9.78
N GLU A 98 20.70 -20.13 -10.90
CA GLU A 98 21.91 -19.80 -11.66
C GLU A 98 22.92 -19.04 -10.78
N ILE A 99 22.45 -18.09 -9.96
CA ILE A 99 23.30 -17.34 -9.02
C ILE A 99 23.88 -18.26 -7.94
N ASN A 100 23.10 -19.20 -7.41
CA ASN A 100 23.58 -20.15 -6.41
C ASN A 100 24.59 -21.14 -7.00
N GLU A 101 24.34 -21.67 -8.20
CA GLU A 101 25.29 -22.53 -8.91
C GLU A 101 26.61 -21.80 -9.20
N LEU A 102 26.55 -20.53 -9.62
CA LEU A 102 27.75 -19.70 -9.82
C LEU A 102 28.50 -19.44 -8.51
N LYS A 103 27.80 -19.20 -7.39
CA LYS A 103 28.41 -19.05 -6.05
C LYS A 103 29.07 -20.34 -5.59
N GLU A 104 28.41 -21.49 -5.76
CA GLU A 104 28.94 -22.80 -5.43
C GLU A 104 30.16 -23.14 -6.29
N ALA A 105 30.12 -22.89 -7.60
CA ALA A 105 31.25 -23.11 -8.49
C ALA A 105 32.45 -22.19 -8.13
N ALA A 106 32.18 -20.92 -7.83
CA ALA A 106 33.22 -20.00 -7.35
C ALA A 106 33.81 -20.45 -6.02
N HIS A 107 32.98 -20.93 -5.08
CA HIS A 107 33.42 -21.46 -3.80
C HIS A 107 34.27 -22.73 -4.00
N ARG A 108 33.82 -23.68 -4.83
CA ARG A 108 34.56 -24.90 -5.17
C ARG A 108 35.93 -24.57 -5.77
N SER A 109 35.98 -23.66 -6.74
CA SER A 109 37.26 -23.22 -7.33
C SER A 109 38.17 -22.54 -6.29
N LYS A 110 37.61 -21.78 -5.34
CA LYS A 110 38.37 -21.15 -4.27
C LYS A 110 38.95 -22.19 -3.29
N VAL A 111 38.16 -23.21 -2.92
CA VAL A 111 38.62 -24.34 -2.10
C VAL A 111 39.70 -25.15 -2.83
N GLU A 112 39.51 -25.46 -4.11
CA GLU A 112 40.51 -26.16 -4.92
C GLU A 112 41.83 -25.39 -5.00
N LYS A 113 41.78 -24.06 -5.23
CA LYS A 113 42.97 -23.20 -5.19
C LYS A 113 43.66 -23.21 -3.83
N PHE A 114 42.88 -23.18 -2.74
CA PHE A 114 43.41 -23.25 -1.38
C PHE A 114 44.12 -24.59 -1.12
N VAL A 115 43.48 -25.71 -1.46
CA VAL A 115 44.04 -27.06 -1.30
C VAL A 115 45.29 -27.28 -2.15
N ALA A 116 45.31 -26.76 -3.39
CA ALA A 116 46.49 -26.83 -4.25
C ALA A 116 47.68 -26.05 -3.67
N THR A 117 47.42 -24.92 -3.03
CA THR A 117 48.45 -24.10 -2.36
C THR A 117 49.03 -24.82 -1.14
N GLU A 118 48.19 -25.49 -0.34
CA GLU A 118 48.59 -26.27 0.85
C GLU A 118 49.34 -27.58 0.48
N ARG A 119 49.04 -28.19 -0.67
CA ARG A 119 49.71 -29.42 -1.15
C ARG A 119 51.11 -29.18 -1.72
N GLY A 120 51.56 -27.92 -1.85
CA GLY A 120 52.92 -27.61 -2.28
C GLY A 120 53.20 -27.91 -3.76
N GLU A 121 52.17 -28.00 -4.60
CA GLU A 121 52.37 -28.01 -6.05
C GLU A 121 52.73 -26.59 -6.51
N ASN A 122 53.94 -26.43 -7.08
CA ASN A 122 54.39 -25.18 -7.69
C ASN A 122 53.30 -24.61 -8.61
N LEU A 123 53.03 -23.31 -8.50
CA LEU A 123 52.21 -22.59 -9.46
C LEU A 123 52.69 -22.93 -10.88
N PRO A 124 51.80 -23.23 -11.84
CA PRO A 124 52.20 -23.13 -13.23
C PRO A 124 52.65 -21.69 -13.43
N SER A 125 53.94 -21.52 -13.72
CA SER A 125 54.49 -20.30 -14.29
C SER A 125 53.54 -19.80 -15.36
N ASP A 126 53.24 -18.50 -15.35
CA ASP A 126 52.64 -17.76 -16.46
C ASP A 126 53.53 -17.91 -17.69
N GLN A 127 53.53 -19.08 -18.32
CA GLN A 127 53.90 -19.22 -19.71
C GLN A 127 52.65 -18.90 -20.51
N ALA A 128 52.72 -17.74 -21.16
CA ALA A 128 51.82 -17.29 -22.19
C ALA A 128 51.49 -18.46 -23.13
N SER A 129 50.31 -19.05 -22.96
CA SER A 129 49.72 -19.86 -24.02
C SER A 129 49.30 -18.86 -25.09
N THR A 130 50.03 -18.88 -26.19
CA THR A 130 49.64 -18.24 -27.44
C THR A 130 48.23 -18.73 -27.77
N SER A 131 47.24 -17.87 -27.52
CA SER A 131 45.83 -18.18 -27.75
C SER A 131 45.63 -18.37 -29.24
N SER A 132 45.63 -19.64 -29.65
CA SER A 132 45.19 -20.05 -30.97
C SER A 132 43.80 -19.46 -31.20
N LEU A 133 43.70 -18.58 -32.20
CA LEU A 133 42.50 -17.88 -32.66
C LEU A 133 41.43 -18.82 -33.25
N SER A 134 41.49 -20.12 -32.97
CA SER A 134 40.58 -21.12 -33.52
C SER A 134 39.58 -21.58 -32.47
N ASN A 135 38.33 -21.16 -32.63
CA ASN A 135 37.17 -21.61 -31.83
C ASN A 135 36.76 -23.08 -32.15
N MET A 136 37.65 -23.86 -32.78
CA MET A 136 37.33 -25.14 -33.43
C MET A 136 37.75 -26.38 -32.61
N SER A 137 38.40 -26.22 -31.46
CA SER A 137 38.85 -27.36 -30.65
C SER A 137 38.32 -27.33 -29.21
N GLY A 138 37.99 -28.52 -28.69
CA GLY A 138 37.53 -28.74 -27.32
C GLY A 138 36.02 -28.56 -27.09
N GLN A 139 35.62 -28.46 -25.82
CA GLN A 139 34.22 -28.31 -25.40
C GLN A 139 33.56 -27.02 -25.93
N LYS A 140 34.37 -26.00 -26.30
CA LYS A 140 33.93 -24.73 -26.91
C LYS A 140 33.38 -24.87 -28.33
N ALA A 141 33.67 -25.96 -29.04
CA ALA A 141 33.11 -26.22 -30.37
C ALA A 141 31.59 -26.53 -30.34
N LYS A 142 31.03 -26.88 -29.16
CA LYS A 142 29.59 -27.16 -28.98
C LYS A 142 28.76 -25.90 -28.71
N GLU A 143 29.40 -24.80 -28.32
CA GLU A 143 28.76 -23.51 -28.02
C GLU A 143 29.21 -22.46 -29.05
N LEU A 144 28.91 -22.69 -30.33
CA LEU A 144 29.12 -21.66 -31.34
C LEU A 144 27.88 -20.75 -31.37
N PRO A 145 28.04 -19.42 -31.18
CA PRO A 145 26.94 -18.47 -31.29
C PRO A 145 26.44 -18.51 -32.74
N SER A 146 25.26 -19.07 -32.92
CA SER A 146 24.62 -19.15 -34.23
C SER A 146 23.86 -17.85 -34.46
N PHE A 147 24.41 -17.01 -35.34
CA PHE A 147 23.77 -15.75 -35.74
C PHE A 147 22.34 -15.94 -36.30
N TRP A 148 22.06 -17.11 -36.88
CA TRP A 148 20.77 -17.47 -37.46
C TRP A 148 19.75 -18.03 -36.46
N VAL A 149 20.15 -18.25 -35.20
CA VAL A 149 19.25 -18.68 -34.13
C VAL A 149 18.97 -17.45 -33.26
N PRO A 150 17.74 -16.90 -33.25
CA PRO A 150 17.42 -15.65 -32.55
C PRO A 150 17.75 -15.63 -31.06
N THR A 151 17.88 -16.79 -30.42
CA THR A 151 18.25 -16.93 -29.01
C THR A 151 19.75 -17.00 -28.75
N MET A 152 20.59 -17.09 -29.79
CA MET A 152 22.06 -17.25 -29.69
C MET A 152 22.85 -16.14 -30.41
N THR A 153 22.18 -15.07 -30.84
CA THR A 153 22.87 -13.87 -31.33
C THR A 153 23.58 -13.16 -30.17
N PRO A 154 24.77 -12.57 -30.38
CA PRO A 154 25.49 -11.87 -29.32
C PRO A 154 24.72 -10.67 -28.74
N ASP A 155 23.75 -10.13 -29.48
CA ASP A 155 22.86 -9.05 -29.04
C ASP A 155 21.60 -9.53 -28.28
N ALA A 156 21.31 -10.84 -28.28
CA ALA A 156 20.17 -11.43 -27.57
C ALA A 156 20.43 -11.49 -26.06
N LYS A 157 20.30 -10.34 -25.39
CA LYS A 157 20.26 -10.27 -23.93
C LYS A 157 19.09 -11.12 -23.42
N LYS A 158 19.32 -11.91 -22.35
CA LYS A 158 18.24 -12.66 -21.66
C LYS A 158 17.07 -11.70 -21.40
N VAL A 159 15.86 -12.08 -21.84
CA VAL A 159 14.66 -11.26 -21.64
C VAL A 159 14.33 -11.23 -20.15
N ILE A 160 14.67 -10.13 -19.47
CA ILE A 160 14.32 -9.91 -18.08
C ILE A 160 12.86 -9.44 -18.05
N LEU A 161 11.93 -10.29 -17.59
CA LEU A 161 10.55 -9.88 -17.41
C LEU A 161 10.48 -8.93 -16.22
N PRO A 162 9.95 -7.70 -16.38
CA PRO A 162 9.73 -6.81 -15.26
C PRO A 162 8.64 -7.39 -14.34
N LYS A 163 8.65 -6.98 -13.07
CA LYS A 163 7.60 -7.35 -12.11
C LYS A 163 6.24 -6.92 -12.69
N PRO A 164 5.31 -7.86 -12.93
CA PRO A 164 4.02 -7.52 -13.51
C PRO A 164 3.18 -6.73 -12.51
N ASP A 165 2.43 -5.75 -13.02
CA ASP A 165 1.48 -5.00 -12.21
C ASP A 165 0.28 -5.88 -11.82
N THR A 166 -0.22 -5.65 -10.61
CA THR A 166 -1.36 -6.34 -10.01
C THR A 166 -2.66 -5.55 -10.17
N ALA A 167 -2.58 -4.26 -10.51
CA ALA A 167 -3.75 -3.43 -10.74
C ALA A 167 -4.44 -3.79 -12.07
N ILE A 168 -5.77 -3.82 -12.04
CA ILE A 168 -6.59 -3.97 -13.25
C ILE A 168 -7.06 -2.59 -13.66
N TYR A 169 -6.92 -2.26 -14.94
CA TYR A 169 -7.26 -0.95 -15.48
C TYR A 169 -8.55 -0.96 -16.29
N CYS A 170 -9.26 0.15 -16.26
CA CYS A 170 -10.45 0.39 -17.07
C CYS A 170 -10.05 0.41 -18.56
N PRO A 171 -10.77 -0.32 -19.43
CA PRO A 171 -10.46 -0.43 -20.85
C PRO A 171 -10.64 0.89 -21.60
N VAL A 172 -11.39 1.85 -21.05
CA VAL A 172 -11.67 3.14 -21.68
C VAL A 172 -10.85 4.28 -21.06
N SER A 173 -10.82 4.38 -19.72
CA SER A 173 -10.15 5.50 -19.04
C SER A 173 -8.68 5.24 -18.69
N GLY A 174 -8.23 3.98 -18.72
CA GLY A 174 -6.87 3.61 -18.29
C GLY A 174 -6.60 3.81 -16.80
N LYS A 175 -7.62 4.13 -15.98
CA LYS A 175 -7.49 4.24 -14.52
C LYS A 175 -7.72 2.89 -13.84
N VAL A 176 -7.24 2.75 -12.60
CA VAL A 176 -7.41 1.52 -11.83
C VAL A 176 -8.90 1.26 -11.58
N LEU A 177 -9.37 0.07 -11.92
CA LEU A 177 -10.75 -0.37 -11.82
C LEU A 177 -10.89 -1.38 -10.68
N LYS A 178 -11.72 -1.07 -9.68
CA LYS A 178 -12.13 -2.01 -8.63
C LYS A 178 -13.60 -2.35 -8.80
N ILE A 179 -13.96 -3.62 -8.59
CA ILE A 179 -15.35 -4.07 -8.70
C ILE A 179 -16.25 -3.35 -7.68
N LYS A 180 -15.74 -3.07 -6.47
CA LYS A 180 -16.49 -2.37 -5.41
C LYS A 180 -16.84 -0.92 -5.76
N ASP A 181 -16.10 -0.32 -6.67
CA ASP A 181 -16.28 1.07 -7.08
C ASP A 181 -17.29 1.19 -8.23
N LEU A 182 -17.81 0.06 -8.73
CA LEU A 182 -18.87 0.03 -9.73
C LEU A 182 -20.22 0.34 -9.06
N ILE A 183 -20.96 1.27 -9.65
CA ILE A 183 -22.27 1.70 -9.18
C ILE A 183 -23.33 1.09 -10.09
N ASP A 184 -24.24 0.30 -9.51
CA ASP A 184 -25.39 -0.25 -10.24
C ASP A 184 -26.37 0.88 -10.60
N VAL A 185 -26.76 0.97 -11.88
CA VAL A 185 -27.71 1.98 -12.38
C VAL A 185 -29.07 1.35 -12.63
N LYS A 186 -30.14 2.04 -12.26
CA LYS A 186 -31.52 1.63 -12.55
C LYS A 186 -32.16 2.63 -13.50
N PHE A 187 -32.25 2.29 -14.78
CA PHE A 187 -32.94 3.15 -15.74
C PHE A 187 -34.47 3.02 -15.60
N THR A 188 -35.17 4.15 -15.61
CA THR A 188 -36.63 4.16 -15.72
C THR A 188 -37.02 4.15 -17.19
N LEU A 189 -37.91 3.24 -17.58
CA LEU A 189 -38.36 3.13 -18.97
C LEU A 189 -39.25 4.32 -19.33
N ALA A 190 -39.07 4.84 -20.55
CA ALA A 190 -39.97 5.85 -21.09
C ALA A 190 -41.37 5.26 -21.33
N PRO A 191 -42.44 6.05 -21.11
CA PRO A 191 -43.80 5.61 -21.38
C PRO A 191 -43.93 5.24 -22.86
N VAL A 192 -44.70 4.18 -23.13
CA VAL A 192 -44.88 3.65 -24.48
C VAL A 192 -45.81 4.59 -25.25
N GLU A 193 -45.29 5.44 -26.12
CA GLU A 193 -46.14 6.29 -26.98
C GLU A 193 -46.80 5.50 -28.11
N GLU A 194 -46.18 4.40 -28.57
CA GLU A 194 -46.68 3.60 -29.68
C GLU A 194 -46.67 2.09 -29.39
N LYS A 195 -47.85 1.46 -29.49
CA LYS A 195 -48.01 0.01 -29.32
C LYS A 195 -47.34 -0.74 -30.48
N GLY A 196 -46.30 -1.51 -30.19
CA GLY A 196 -45.69 -2.46 -31.15
C GLY A 196 -44.21 -2.21 -31.52
N LYS A 197 -43.62 -1.07 -31.15
CA LYS A 197 -42.18 -0.83 -31.36
C LYS A 197 -41.34 -1.45 -30.24
N SER A 198 -40.33 -2.25 -30.61
CA SER A 198 -39.35 -2.83 -29.68
C SER A 198 -38.54 -1.70 -29.02
N LEU A 199 -38.08 -1.90 -27.78
CA LEU A 199 -37.34 -0.89 -27.02
C LEU A 199 -36.17 -0.30 -27.82
N ILE A 200 -35.44 -1.12 -28.56
CA ILE A 200 -34.26 -0.74 -29.34
C ILE A 200 -34.61 0.24 -30.48
N SER A 201 -35.82 0.15 -31.04
CA SER A 201 -36.28 1.02 -32.13
C SER A 201 -36.84 2.37 -31.66
N ARG A 202 -36.96 2.58 -30.34
CA ARG A 202 -37.48 3.84 -29.80
C ARG A 202 -36.37 4.89 -29.78
N GLU A 203 -36.71 6.11 -30.19
CA GLU A 203 -35.80 7.25 -30.11
C GLU A 203 -35.45 7.60 -28.67
N VAL A 204 -36.46 7.57 -27.78
CA VAL A 204 -36.29 7.75 -26.33
C VAL A 204 -36.61 6.43 -25.63
N ARG A 205 -35.59 5.83 -25.01
CA ARG A 205 -35.71 4.55 -24.29
C ARG A 205 -35.90 4.72 -22.78
N TYR A 206 -35.16 5.67 -22.21
CA TYR A 206 -35.07 5.84 -20.76
C TYR A 206 -35.29 7.29 -20.35
N LEU A 207 -35.81 7.46 -19.14
CA LEU A 207 -36.03 8.75 -18.51
C LEU A 207 -35.16 8.91 -17.26
N CYS A 208 -34.99 10.15 -16.82
CA CYS A 208 -34.44 10.43 -15.50
C CYS A 208 -35.44 10.01 -14.41
N ALA A 209 -34.98 9.37 -13.34
CA ALA A 209 -35.84 8.96 -12.23
C ALA A 209 -36.41 10.17 -11.45
N VAL A 210 -35.68 11.29 -11.41
CA VAL A 210 -36.05 12.48 -10.63
C VAL A 210 -36.82 13.48 -11.48
N THR A 211 -36.25 13.90 -12.62
CA THR A 211 -36.84 14.96 -13.46
C THR A 211 -37.82 14.44 -14.51
N ARG A 212 -37.78 13.13 -14.81
CA ARG A 212 -38.53 12.49 -15.91
C ARG A 212 -38.18 13.01 -17.31
N ASP A 213 -37.06 13.71 -17.47
CA ASP A 213 -36.55 14.12 -18.78
C ASP A 213 -36.00 12.94 -19.57
N ALA A 214 -36.06 13.04 -20.90
CA ALA A 214 -35.50 12.04 -21.81
C ALA A 214 -33.97 11.97 -21.72
N LEU A 215 -33.43 10.77 -21.46
CA LEU A 215 -32.00 10.55 -21.41
C LEU A 215 -31.44 10.32 -22.83
N SER A 216 -30.45 11.14 -23.22
CA SER A 216 -29.78 11.06 -24.51
C SER A 216 -28.31 11.46 -24.40
N ASN A 217 -27.52 11.21 -25.44
CA ASN A 217 -26.08 11.52 -25.47
C ASN A 217 -25.75 13.02 -25.32
N SER A 218 -26.70 13.91 -25.61
CA SER A 218 -26.49 15.36 -25.48
C SER A 218 -26.76 15.88 -24.07
N VAL A 219 -27.44 15.11 -23.23
CA VAL A 219 -27.82 15.55 -21.88
C VAL A 219 -26.72 15.13 -20.90
N PRO A 220 -26.08 16.08 -20.18
CA PRO A 220 -25.14 15.73 -19.13
C PRO A 220 -25.91 15.07 -17.99
N CYS A 221 -25.51 13.83 -17.66
CA CYS A 221 -26.18 13.01 -16.66
C CYS A 221 -25.24 12.75 -15.47
N VAL A 222 -25.81 12.65 -14.28
CA VAL A 222 -25.08 12.28 -13.06
C VAL A 222 -25.78 11.07 -12.43
N VAL A 223 -24.99 10.10 -12.00
CA VAL A 223 -25.48 8.92 -11.28
C VAL A 223 -25.39 9.18 -9.79
N LEU A 224 -26.51 9.04 -9.09
CA LEU A 224 -26.57 9.12 -7.64
C LEU A 224 -26.48 7.72 -7.05
N LYS A 225 -25.51 7.49 -6.17
CA LYS A 225 -25.40 6.23 -5.44
C LYS A 225 -26.53 6.15 -4.41
N THR A 226 -27.29 5.05 -4.44
CA THR A 226 -28.32 4.77 -3.43
C THR A 226 -27.68 4.20 -2.15
N SER A 227 -28.35 4.37 -1.01
CA SER A 227 -27.93 3.71 0.23
C SER A 227 -28.00 2.20 0.11
N ASP A 228 -26.96 1.52 0.58
CA ASP A 228 -26.93 0.06 0.69
C ASP A 228 -27.69 -0.39 1.95
N ILE A 229 -28.07 -1.66 2.01
CA ILE A 229 -28.70 -2.26 3.20
C ILE A 229 -27.77 -2.09 4.40
N GLY A 230 -28.30 -1.60 5.53
CA GLY A 230 -27.57 -1.28 6.75
C GLY A 230 -27.04 0.15 6.85
N GLN A 231 -27.13 0.95 5.77
CA GLN A 231 -26.76 2.38 5.80
C GLN A 231 -27.94 3.28 6.21
N GLY A 232 -29.02 2.71 6.75
CA GLY A 232 -30.23 3.46 7.09
C GLY A 232 -31.08 3.71 5.85
N THR A 233 -31.38 2.63 5.11
CA THR A 233 -32.36 2.71 4.02
C THR A 233 -33.71 3.19 4.56
N VAL A 234 -34.53 3.83 3.71
CA VAL A 234 -35.85 4.34 4.14
C VAL A 234 -36.71 3.23 4.74
N GLU A 235 -36.58 2.01 4.23
CA GLU A 235 -37.29 0.83 4.71
C GLU A 235 -36.78 0.37 6.09
N GLU A 236 -35.48 0.39 6.33
CA GLU A 236 -34.89 0.09 7.65
C GLU A 236 -35.29 1.13 8.68
N VAL A 237 -35.18 2.42 8.34
CA VAL A 237 -35.58 3.52 9.22
C VAL A 237 -37.06 3.42 9.57
N ARG A 238 -37.92 3.04 8.62
CA ARG A 238 -39.36 2.84 8.87
C ARG A 238 -39.65 1.66 9.81
N ARG A 239 -38.83 0.61 9.81
CA ARG A 239 -39.03 -0.57 10.67
C ARG A 239 -38.47 -0.40 12.08
N ARG A 240 -37.50 0.49 12.29
CA ARG A 240 -36.83 0.70 13.58
C ARG A 240 -37.65 1.61 14.49
N ASP A 241 -37.71 1.27 15.77
CA ASP A 241 -38.19 2.18 16.81
C ASP A 241 -37.01 3.03 17.31
N LEU A 242 -36.83 4.19 16.70
CA LEU A 242 -35.73 5.09 16.99
C LEU A 242 -35.75 5.62 18.43
N LYS A 243 -36.93 5.63 19.08
CA LYS A 243 -37.05 6.13 20.45
C LYS A 243 -36.47 5.12 21.43
N GLN A 244 -36.86 3.84 21.31
CA GLN A 244 -36.33 2.78 22.16
C GLN A 244 -34.82 2.60 21.96
N GLU A 245 -34.33 2.61 20.71
CA GLU A 245 -32.90 2.52 20.42
C GLU A 245 -32.08 3.68 21.03
N LEU A 246 -32.69 4.87 21.09
CA LEU A 246 -32.06 6.04 21.70
C LEU A 246 -32.03 5.93 23.22
N ASP A 247 -33.14 5.54 23.85
CA ASP A 247 -33.24 5.35 25.30
C ASP A 247 -32.21 4.30 25.78
N GLU A 248 -32.08 3.18 25.07
CA GLU A 248 -31.09 2.13 25.38
C GLU A 248 -29.64 2.63 25.24
N ARG A 249 -29.34 3.45 24.22
CA ARG A 249 -28.02 4.07 24.05
C ARG A 249 -27.71 5.09 25.14
N GLU A 250 -28.69 5.89 25.54
CA GLU A 250 -28.52 6.85 26.63
C GLU A 250 -28.22 6.14 27.95
N ILE A 251 -28.94 5.04 28.24
CA ILE A 251 -28.66 4.20 29.41
C ILE A 251 -27.24 3.64 29.35
N ALA A 252 -26.83 3.07 28.21
CA ALA A 252 -25.48 2.53 28.02
C ALA A 252 -24.39 3.60 28.19
N SER A 253 -24.57 4.78 27.57
CA SER A 253 -23.63 5.89 27.74
C SER A 253 -23.59 6.42 29.18
N GLY A 254 -24.73 6.44 29.87
CA GLY A 254 -24.83 6.85 31.27
C GLY A 254 -24.16 5.85 32.23
N ASP A 255 -24.12 4.56 31.89
CA ASP A 255 -23.35 3.55 32.60
C ASP A 255 -21.83 3.70 32.34
N GLU A 256 -21.42 4.01 31.10
CA GLU A 256 -20.02 4.30 30.76
C GLU A 256 -19.50 5.56 31.47
N GLU A 257 -20.27 6.65 31.52
CA GLU A 257 -19.91 7.88 32.22
C GLU A 257 -19.76 7.66 33.74
N ARG A 258 -20.62 6.85 34.36
CA ARG A 258 -20.51 6.45 35.77
C ARG A 258 -19.29 5.54 36.02
N GLY A 259 -18.93 4.70 35.05
CA GLY A 259 -17.70 3.91 35.06
C GLY A 259 -16.42 4.74 34.91
N ILE A 260 -16.49 5.94 34.32
CA ILE A 260 -15.34 6.84 34.17
C ILE A 260 -15.12 7.67 35.45
N GLN A 261 -16.18 8.15 36.10
CA GLN A 261 -16.08 8.88 37.38
C GLN A 261 -15.42 8.05 38.50
N THR A 262 -15.66 6.73 38.53
CA THR A 262 -15.06 5.81 39.52
C THR A 262 -13.58 5.49 39.25
N LYS A 263 -13.10 5.66 38.01
CA LYS A 263 -11.69 5.43 37.63
C LYS A 263 -10.76 6.60 37.99
N TYR A 264 -11.29 7.82 38.12
CA TYR A 264 -10.51 8.99 38.54
C TYR A 264 -10.23 9.05 40.06
N ALA A 265 -10.88 8.21 40.87
CA ALA A 265 -10.70 8.17 42.33
C ALA A 265 -9.65 7.14 42.82
N LYS A 266 -9.16 6.23 41.97
CA LYS A 266 -8.09 5.29 42.32
C LYS A 266 -7.17 5.04 41.12
N LYS A 267 -6.01 5.70 41.09
CA LYS A 267 -4.87 5.27 40.27
C LYS A 267 -3.60 5.22 41.12
N SER A 268 -3.48 4.14 41.87
CA SER A 268 -2.19 3.52 42.18
C SER A 268 -2.21 2.09 41.63
N ARG A 269 -1.09 1.71 41.01
CA ARG A 269 -0.67 0.36 40.64
C ARG A 269 -1.03 -0.16 39.23
N THR A 270 0.03 -0.70 38.62
CA THR A 270 0.27 -1.40 37.36
C THR A 270 -0.71 -2.53 37.04
N ASP A 271 -1.00 -2.77 35.75
CA ASP A 271 -0.47 -3.95 35.04
C ASP A 271 -0.84 -4.05 33.55
N TYR A 272 -0.09 -4.93 32.91
CA TYR A 272 0.05 -5.34 31.51
C TYR A 272 -1.21 -5.69 30.70
N GLY A 273 -1.08 -5.45 29.38
CA GLY A 273 -1.29 -6.39 28.27
C GLY A 273 -2.42 -7.43 28.32
N ARG A 274 -3.36 -7.33 27.36
CA ARG A 274 -4.19 -8.44 26.91
C ARG A 274 -4.45 -8.32 25.40
N ASN A 275 -3.67 -9.04 24.60
CA ASN A 275 -4.06 -9.43 23.25
C ASN A 275 -4.76 -10.78 23.39
N ILE A 276 -5.95 -10.90 22.77
CA ILE A 276 -6.81 -12.08 22.81
C ILE A 276 -6.45 -12.98 21.63
N ASP A 277 -6.10 -14.23 21.96
CA ASP A 277 -5.99 -15.37 21.06
C ASP A 277 -7.38 -15.77 20.53
N ALA A 278 -7.42 -16.17 19.25
CA ALA A 278 -8.49 -16.96 18.66
C ALA A 278 -7.86 -17.93 17.64
N ASP A 279 -7.94 -19.22 17.98
CA ASP A 279 -7.43 -20.38 17.23
C ASP A 279 -8.21 -20.67 15.94
N ASP A 280 -7.51 -21.16 14.91
CA ASP A 280 -8.00 -22.22 13.99
C ASP A 280 -6.81 -22.95 13.32
N PRO A 281 -6.81 -24.29 13.15
CA PRO A 281 -5.61 -25.10 12.92
C PRO A 281 -5.41 -25.54 11.45
N VAL A 282 -4.17 -25.57 10.96
CA VAL A 282 -3.79 -26.32 9.74
C VAL A 282 -2.37 -26.88 9.86
N GLU A 283 -2.24 -28.19 9.69
CA GLU A 283 -1.02 -29.00 9.78
C GLU A 283 0.06 -28.57 8.75
N ASP A 284 1.01 -27.75 9.18
CA ASP A 284 2.40 -27.69 8.66
C ASP A 284 3.40 -27.05 9.69
N ASP A 285 2.97 -26.91 10.96
CA ASP A 285 3.59 -26.03 11.96
C ASP A 285 4.71 -26.64 12.84
N ALA A 286 5.02 -27.93 12.73
CA ALA A 286 5.90 -28.58 13.71
C ALA A 286 7.35 -28.06 13.69
N GLU A 287 7.92 -27.83 12.51
CA GLU A 287 9.29 -27.32 12.35
C GLU A 287 9.37 -25.82 12.67
N LEU A 288 8.35 -25.05 12.27
CA LEU A 288 8.29 -23.61 12.51
C LEU A 288 7.98 -23.28 13.99
N MET A 289 7.18 -24.10 14.68
CA MET A 289 6.97 -24.00 16.12
C MET A 289 8.22 -24.34 16.92
N ALA A 290 9.04 -25.31 16.47
CA ALA A 290 10.31 -25.62 17.11
C ALA A 290 11.31 -24.45 16.99
N GLU A 291 11.35 -23.78 15.83
CA GLU A 291 12.21 -22.61 15.62
C GLU A 291 11.67 -21.38 16.38
N LEU A 292 10.35 -21.16 16.42
CA LEU A 292 9.74 -20.12 17.26
C LEU A 292 9.93 -20.38 18.75
N GLN A 293 9.88 -21.64 19.19
CA GLN A 293 10.18 -22.02 20.57
C GLN A 293 11.65 -21.78 20.90
N ARG A 294 12.58 -22.01 19.96
CA ARG A 294 13.98 -21.62 20.11
C ARG A 294 14.17 -20.11 20.21
N ILE A 295 13.56 -19.32 19.33
CA ILE A 295 13.66 -17.85 19.36
C ILE A 295 12.99 -17.28 20.63
N ARG A 296 11.87 -17.86 21.07
CA ARG A 296 11.22 -17.48 22.34
C ARG A 296 12.05 -17.88 23.56
N ALA A 297 12.67 -19.06 23.55
CA ALA A 297 13.57 -19.51 24.61
C ALA A 297 14.85 -18.67 24.65
N GLU A 298 15.38 -18.25 23.50
CA GLU A 298 16.54 -17.36 23.40
C GLU A 298 16.21 -15.97 23.93
N ARG A 299 15.08 -15.37 23.53
CA ARG A 299 14.63 -14.08 24.08
C ARG A 299 14.27 -14.15 25.56
N ALA A 300 13.69 -15.26 26.03
CA ALA A 300 13.40 -15.47 27.45
C ALA A 300 14.69 -15.68 28.26
N ALA A 301 15.70 -16.33 27.69
CA ALA A 301 17.01 -16.47 28.30
C ALA A 301 17.77 -15.13 28.30
N GLU A 302 17.63 -14.32 27.26
CA GLU A 302 18.21 -12.97 27.19
C GLU A 302 17.51 -12.03 28.19
N SER A 303 16.19 -12.05 28.29
CA SER A 303 15.46 -11.29 29.31
C SER A 303 15.81 -11.75 30.72
N ALA A 304 15.90 -13.07 30.96
CA ALA A 304 16.33 -13.60 32.25
C ALA A 304 17.78 -13.21 32.58
N LYS A 305 18.70 -13.18 31.60
CA LYS A 305 20.07 -12.67 31.79
C LYS A 305 20.06 -11.19 32.16
N THR A 306 19.27 -10.36 31.47
CA THR A 306 19.16 -8.94 31.80
C THR A 306 18.51 -8.70 33.16
N GLU A 307 17.53 -9.51 33.56
CA GLU A 307 16.89 -9.45 34.88
C GLU A 307 17.86 -9.89 35.98
N ILE A 308 18.67 -10.93 35.74
CA ILE A 308 19.73 -11.36 36.67
C ILE A 308 20.80 -10.27 36.78
N GLU A 309 21.22 -9.64 35.67
CA GLU A 309 22.19 -8.54 35.68
C GLU A 309 21.65 -7.32 36.44
N GLN A 310 20.40 -6.95 36.20
CA GLN A 310 19.72 -5.89 36.96
C GLN A 310 19.59 -6.24 38.45
N GLN A 311 19.26 -7.49 38.79
CA GLN A 311 19.20 -7.95 40.17
C GLN A 311 20.58 -7.92 40.83
N GLN A 312 21.63 -8.36 40.13
CA GLN A 312 23.02 -8.27 40.60
C GLN A 312 23.46 -6.83 40.79
N GLU A 313 23.03 -5.90 39.93
CA GLU A 313 23.36 -4.48 40.04
C GLU A 313 22.59 -3.78 41.16
N VAL A 314 21.33 -4.17 41.39
CA VAL A 314 20.55 -3.75 42.56
C VAL A 314 21.17 -4.32 43.84
N GLU A 315 21.62 -5.57 43.84
CA GLU A 315 22.28 -6.20 44.98
C GLU A 315 23.66 -5.60 45.24
N ARG A 316 24.43 -5.26 44.20
CA ARG A 316 25.67 -4.47 44.32
C ARG A 316 25.41 -3.10 44.93
N ASN A 317 24.42 -2.36 44.44
CA ASN A 317 24.03 -1.07 45.03
C ASN A 317 23.55 -1.23 46.49
N ARG A 318 22.85 -2.32 46.80
CA ARG A 318 22.40 -2.63 48.16
C ARG A 318 23.59 -2.92 49.08
N ILE A 319 24.56 -3.72 48.61
CA ILE A 319 25.79 -4.03 49.35
C ILE A 319 26.63 -2.76 49.51
N GLU A 320 26.76 -1.92 48.48
CA GLU A 320 27.47 -0.63 48.56
C GLU A 320 26.80 0.31 49.57
N ASN A 321 25.46 0.39 49.57
CA ASN A 321 24.71 1.15 50.57
C ASN A 321 24.82 0.57 51.99
N ILE A 322 24.95 -0.75 52.16
CA ILE A 322 25.18 -1.39 53.46
C ILE A 322 26.64 -1.15 53.92
N LEU A 323 27.61 -1.21 53.00
CA LEU A 323 29.02 -1.00 53.27
C LEU A 323 29.33 0.47 53.60
N CYS A 324 28.67 1.41 52.91
CA CYS A 324 28.79 2.85 53.16
C CYS A 324 27.81 3.35 54.24
N GLY A 325 26.81 2.54 54.61
CA GLY A 325 25.78 2.83 55.61
C GLY A 325 26.15 2.49 57.05
N ASN A 326 27.36 1.97 57.31
CA ASN A 326 27.85 1.69 58.66
C ASN A 326 28.81 2.80 59.16
N PRO A 327 28.31 3.79 59.94
CA PRO A 327 29.09 4.96 60.37
C PRO A 327 30.14 4.66 61.46
N LEU A 328 30.43 3.39 61.78
CA LEU A 328 31.49 3.00 62.72
C LEU A 328 32.80 2.55 62.05
N LEU A 329 32.81 2.29 60.73
CA LEU A 329 34.01 1.91 59.98
C LEU A 329 34.75 3.09 59.32
N ASN A 330 34.19 4.30 59.38
CA ASN A 330 34.77 5.52 58.80
C ASN A 330 35.62 6.36 59.78
N TYR A 331 36.00 5.77 60.93
CA TYR A 331 36.71 6.47 62.01
C TYR A 331 38.25 6.30 62.02
N THR A 332 38.82 5.49 61.11
CA THR A 332 40.26 5.16 61.14
C THR A 332 41.15 6.04 60.27
N ASN A 333 40.60 7.02 59.56
CA ASN A 333 41.39 7.98 58.76
C ASN A 333 40.89 9.43 58.93
N LYS A 334 40.89 9.94 60.17
CA LYS A 334 41.17 11.34 60.57
C LYS A 334 40.79 11.58 62.04
N ALA A 335 41.57 11.00 62.95
CA ALA A 335 41.68 11.56 64.30
C ALA A 335 42.91 12.48 64.32
N THR A 336 42.76 13.72 63.81
CA THR A 336 43.50 14.88 64.31
C THR A 336 42.79 16.18 63.88
N LYS A 337 42.43 16.98 64.89
CA LYS A 337 42.05 18.42 64.87
C LYS A 337 40.64 18.84 64.40
N THR A 338 39.80 19.10 65.40
CA THR A 338 38.99 20.32 65.62
C THR A 338 38.13 20.86 64.46
N ASP A 339 36.82 20.54 64.48
CA ASP A 339 35.70 21.51 64.56
C ASP A 339 34.35 20.83 64.22
N LEU A 340 33.40 20.85 65.17
CA LEU A 340 31.99 20.46 64.97
C LEU A 340 31.23 21.49 64.13
N ARG A 341 31.66 21.70 62.88
CA ARG A 341 30.91 22.53 61.93
C ARG A 341 29.88 21.64 61.24
N VAL A 342 28.63 21.66 61.71
CA VAL A 342 27.48 21.12 60.97
C VAL A 342 27.57 21.70 59.55
N LYS A 343 27.82 20.84 58.57
CA LYS A 343 28.00 21.27 57.18
C LYS A 343 26.63 21.75 56.71
N ARG A 344 26.43 23.08 56.67
CA ARG A 344 25.22 23.70 56.13
C ARG A 344 24.93 23.04 54.80
N ARG A 345 23.77 22.39 54.69
CA ARG A 345 23.24 21.99 53.39
C ARG A 345 23.07 23.28 52.59
N TRP A 346 23.43 23.27 51.32
CA TRP A 346 23.33 24.43 50.43
C TRP A 346 21.92 25.07 50.48
N ASP A 347 20.89 24.25 50.67
CA ASP A 347 19.50 24.65 50.84
C ASP A 347 19.18 25.40 52.14
N HIS A 348 20.04 25.37 53.16
CA HIS A 348 19.69 25.82 54.51
C HIS A 348 19.70 27.36 54.66
N ASP A 349 20.33 28.11 53.75
CA ASP A 349 20.29 29.59 53.70
C ASP A 349 19.21 30.15 52.77
N VAL A 350 18.40 29.30 52.15
CA VAL A 350 17.32 29.77 51.28
C VAL A 350 16.14 30.22 52.14
N VAL A 351 15.76 31.49 52.00
CA VAL A 351 14.70 32.16 52.78
C VAL A 351 13.29 31.62 52.53
N PHE A 352 13.07 30.92 51.41
CA PHE A 352 11.78 30.31 51.06
C PHE A 352 11.90 28.79 50.97
N LYS A 353 11.00 28.07 51.64
CA LYS A 353 10.96 26.61 51.71
C LYS A 353 9.58 26.12 51.29
N ASN A 354 9.53 25.16 50.35
CA ASN A 354 8.34 24.34 50.05
C ASN A 354 7.05 25.11 49.73
N CYS A 355 7.13 26.22 48.97
CA CYS A 355 5.99 27.11 48.69
C CYS A 355 4.85 26.48 47.88
N SER A 356 5.11 25.44 47.08
CA SER A 356 4.10 24.76 46.24
C SER A 356 3.54 23.47 46.83
N ARG A 357 3.82 23.16 48.11
CA ARG A 357 3.50 21.83 48.70
C ARG A 357 1.99 21.49 48.73
N THR A 358 1.11 22.48 48.63
CA THR A 358 -0.36 22.31 48.66
C THR A 358 -1.04 22.61 47.33
N GLU A 359 -0.31 23.02 46.30
CA GLU A 359 -0.91 23.19 44.97
C GLU A 359 -1.16 21.82 44.36
N SER A 360 -2.43 21.48 44.15
CA SER A 360 -2.77 20.28 43.39
C SER A 360 -2.47 20.53 41.92
N ASP A 361 -1.58 19.73 41.31
CA ASP A 361 -1.18 19.81 39.88
C ASP A 361 -2.33 19.67 38.86
N LYS A 362 -3.57 19.46 39.32
CA LYS A 362 -4.72 19.16 38.49
C LYS A 362 -5.78 20.25 38.63
N LYS A 363 -5.64 21.32 37.86
CA LYS A 363 -6.80 22.18 37.56
C LYS A 363 -7.82 21.34 36.81
N THR A 364 -9.03 21.20 37.34
CA THR A 364 -10.11 20.51 36.62
C THR A 364 -10.38 21.24 35.30
N PRO A 365 -10.62 20.52 34.19
CA PRO A 365 -10.88 21.16 32.91
C PRO A 365 -12.26 21.85 32.97
N GLN A 366 -12.27 23.11 33.40
CA GLN A 366 -13.47 23.94 33.40
C GLN A 366 -13.60 24.60 32.04
N PHE A 367 -14.63 24.20 31.29
CA PHE A 367 -14.99 24.91 30.07
C PHE A 367 -15.64 26.25 30.43
N ILE A 368 -15.07 27.33 29.91
CA ILE A 368 -15.62 28.68 30.04
C ILE A 368 -16.04 29.13 28.64
N ASN A 369 -17.33 29.42 28.45
CA ASN A 369 -17.87 29.97 27.21
C ASN A 369 -17.56 31.48 27.09
N ASP A 370 -16.28 31.83 27.11
CA ASP A 370 -15.75 33.19 26.96
C ASP A 370 -14.40 33.10 26.25
N CYS A 371 -14.28 33.75 25.09
CA CYS A 371 -13.09 33.68 24.24
C CYS A 371 -11.85 34.32 24.87
N LEU A 372 -11.99 35.22 25.85
CA LEU A 372 -10.86 35.91 26.48
C LEU A 372 -10.50 35.30 27.84
N ARG A 373 -11.47 34.73 28.54
CA ARG A 373 -11.25 34.13 29.87
C ARG A 373 -11.08 32.63 29.87
N SER A 374 -11.31 31.97 28.72
CA SER A 374 -11.03 30.55 28.55
C SER A 374 -9.56 30.24 28.86
N GLU A 375 -9.32 29.10 29.50
CA GLU A 375 -7.97 28.56 29.73
C GLU A 375 -7.19 28.40 28.42
N PHE A 376 -7.90 28.17 27.29
CA PHE A 376 -7.28 28.17 25.97
C PHE A 376 -6.67 29.54 25.64
N HIS A 377 -7.41 30.62 25.84
CA HIS A 377 -6.94 31.96 25.53
C HIS A 377 -5.83 32.41 26.46
N LYS A 378 -5.93 32.12 27.76
CA LYS A 378 -4.86 32.40 28.73
C LYS A 378 -3.53 31.73 28.31
N LYS A 379 -3.57 30.44 27.98
CA LYS A 379 -2.40 29.70 27.48
C LYS A 379 -1.91 30.21 26.14
N PHE A 380 -2.82 30.63 25.26
CA PHE A 380 -2.47 31.22 23.98
C PHE A 380 -1.70 32.54 24.17
N MET A 381 -2.22 33.45 25.00
CA MET A 381 -1.55 34.71 25.29
C MET A 381 -0.21 34.48 26.00
N GLU A 382 -0.15 33.60 27.01
CA GLU A 382 1.10 33.22 27.70
C GLU A 382 2.17 32.66 26.74
N LYS A 383 1.75 31.91 25.71
CA LYS A 383 2.67 31.31 24.74
C LYS A 383 3.17 32.30 23.68
N TYR A 384 2.33 33.23 23.25
CA TYR A 384 2.62 34.07 22.08
C TYR A 384 2.92 35.53 22.41
N ILE A 385 2.68 35.96 23.65
CA ILE A 385 2.98 37.30 24.14
C ILE A 385 3.85 37.13 25.39
N ALA A 386 5.13 37.45 25.27
CA ALA A 386 6.13 37.35 26.34
C ALA A 386 6.08 38.57 27.27
#